data_AF-A0A7C5T4D0-F1
#
_entry.id   AF-A0A7C5T4D0-F1
#
_cell.length_a   1.000
_cell.length_b   1.000
_cell.length_c   1.000
_cell.angle_alpha   90.00
_cell.angle_beta   90.00
_cell.angle_gamma   90.00
#
_symmetry.space_group_name_H-M   'P 1'
#
loop_
_entity.id
_entity.type
_entity.pdbx_description
1 polymer ?
#
loop_
_entity_poly.entity_id
_entity_poly.type
_entity_poly.pdbx_seq_one_letter_code
_entity_poly.pdbx_strand_id
1 'polypeptide(L)' 'MPWRYDGGPKCPRCDNKATILAERSVSNGVAVVRYTLKCPSCGFRDILQELTVFRTSSGIRVRVGTLGR' A
#
# COMPACT_ATOMS: atom_id res chain seq x y z
N MET A 1 -29.11 -2.44 7.03
CA MET A 1 -28.66 -1.91 5.73
C MET A 1 -27.13 -1.89 5.75
N PRO A 2 -26.44 -2.86 5.12
CA PRO A 2 -24.99 -2.90 5.13
C PRO A 2 -24.46 -1.83 4.16
N TRP A 3 -23.61 -0.94 4.65
CA TRP A 3 -22.96 0.12 3.89
C TRP A 3 -22.26 -0.46 2.64
N ARG A 4 -22.81 -0.21 1.45
CA ARG A 4 -22.09 -0.47 0.20
C ARG A 4 -21.06 0.64 0.02
N TYR A 5 -19.81 0.31 0.31
CA TYR A 5 -18.68 1.18 0.01
C TYR A 5 -18.42 1.12 -1.51
N ASP A 6 -19.19 1.89 -2.28
CA ASP A 6 -19.01 2.01 -3.74
C ASP A 6 -17.75 2.82 -4.13
N GLY A 7 -17.02 3.36 -3.13
CA GLY A 7 -15.85 4.24 -3.26
C GLY A 7 -14.49 3.54 -3.27
N GLY A 8 -14.36 2.40 -3.95
CA GLY A 8 -13.04 1.83 -4.22
C GLY A 8 -12.14 2.81 -4.98
N PRO A 9 -10.82 2.76 -4.80
CA PRO A 9 -9.91 3.68 -5.47
C PRO A 9 -10.02 3.52 -6.99
N LYS A 10 -10.08 4.63 -7.71
CA LYS A 10 -10.11 4.61 -9.17
C LYS A 10 -8.69 4.59 -9.74
N CYS A 11 -8.55 3.97 -10.91
CA CYS A 11 -7.29 3.99 -11.64
C CYS A 11 -7.05 5.38 -12.24
N PRO A 12 -5.90 6.04 -11.97
CA PRO A 12 -5.60 7.36 -12.54
C PRO A 12 -5.40 7.34 -14.07
N ARG A 13 -5.28 6.15 -14.70
CA ARG A 13 -5.09 6.02 -16.15
C ARG A 13 -6.37 5.75 -16.94
N CYS A 14 -7.31 4.99 -16.40
CA CYS A 14 -8.47 4.52 -17.16
C CYS A 14 -9.80 4.66 -16.42
N ASP A 15 -9.79 5.33 -15.26
CA ASP A 15 -10.94 5.57 -14.36
C ASP A 15 -11.72 4.32 -13.90
N ASN A 16 -11.30 3.13 -14.33
CA ASN A 16 -11.82 1.86 -13.86
C ASN A 16 -11.47 1.63 -12.39
N LYS A 17 -12.20 0.71 -11.76
CA LYS A 17 -11.92 0.29 -10.39
C LYS A 17 -10.50 -0.25 -10.27
N ALA A 18 -9.75 0.31 -9.34
CA ALA A 18 -8.46 -0.19 -8.90
C ALA A 18 -8.59 -0.79 -7.49
N THR A 19 -7.61 -1.59 -7.13
CA THR A 19 -7.53 -2.27 -5.84
C THR A 19 -6.25 -1.85 -5.15
N ILE A 20 -6.31 -1.55 -3.86
CA ILE A 20 -5.09 -1.37 -3.06
C ILE A 20 -4.71 -2.72 -2.48
N LEU A 21 -3.48 -3.15 -2.75
CA LEU A 21 -2.88 -4.36 -2.22
C LEU A 21 -1.86 -3.97 -1.14
N ALA A 22 -1.99 -4.56 0.04
CA ALA A 22 -0.98 -4.45 1.10
C ALA A 22 -0.08 -5.69 1.07
N GLU A 23 1.19 -5.51 0.71
CA GLU A 23 2.21 -6.56 0.72
C GLU A 23 3.08 -6.36 1.97
N ARG A 24 3.20 -7.40 2.80
CA ARG A 24 4.08 -7.39 3.97
C ARG A 24 5.24 -8.35 3.75
N SER A 25 6.46 -7.87 3.94
CA SER A 25 7.68 -8.68 3.93
C SER A 25 8.42 -8.48 5.24
N VAL A 26 8.91 -9.56 5.84
CA VAL A 26 9.68 -9.50 7.08
C VAL A 26 11.04 -10.13 6.83
N SER A 27 12.12 -9.41 7.13
CA SER A 27 13.49 -9.92 7.01
C SER A 27 14.35 -9.35 8.13
N ASN A 28 15.12 -10.20 8.81
CA ASN A 28 16.07 -9.82 9.87
C ASN A 28 15.51 -8.87 10.94
N GLY A 29 14.26 -9.09 11.38
CA GLY A 29 13.60 -8.24 12.39
C GLY A 29 13.07 -6.89 11.89
N VAL A 30 13.18 -6.63 10.58
CA VAL A 30 12.61 -5.48 9.89
C VAL A 30 11.37 -5.93 9.12
N ALA A 31 10.25 -5.27 9.34
CA ALA A 31 9.02 -5.50 8.58
C ALA A 31 8.79 -4.34 7.60
N VAL A 32 8.75 -4.65 6.31
CA VAL A 32 8.41 -3.70 5.26
C VAL A 32 6.97 -3.97 4.83
N VAL A 33 6.13 -2.94 4.84
CA VAL A 33 4.75 -2.99 4.35
C VAL A 33 4.63 -2.04 3.18
N ARG A 34 4.19 -2.55 2.03
CA ARG A 34 3.99 -1.80 0.79
C ARG A 34 2.52 -1.76 0.44
N TYR A 35 1.99 -0.56 0.28
CA TYR A 35 0.65 -0.33 -0.25
C TYR A 35 0.77 -0.02 -1.73
N THR A 36 0.29 -0.94 -2.56
CA THR A 36 0.34 -0.82 -4.02
C THR A 36 -1.06 -0.64 -4.57
N LEU A 37 -1.29 0.41 -5.36
CA LEU A 37 -2.49 0.53 -6.19
C LEU A 37 -2.32 -0.32 -7.45
N LYS A 38 -3.26 -1.23 -7.71
CA LYS A 38 -3.28 -2.08 -8.90
C LYS A 38 -4.61 -1.95 -9.63
N CYS A 39 -4.57 -1.63 -10.92
CA CYS A 39 -5.73 -1.68 -11.79
C CYS A 39 -5.73 -2.96 -12.62
N PRO A 40 -6.73 -3.86 -12.47
CA PRO A 40 -6.81 -5.08 -13.27
C PRO A 40 -7.16 -4.80 -14.74
N SER A 41 -7.84 -3.69 -15.05
CA SER A 41 -8.32 -3.39 -16.41
C SER A 41 -7.23 -2.92 -17.37
N CYS A 42 -6.25 -2.15 -16.87
CA CYS A 42 -5.17 -1.58 -17.72
C CYS A 42 -3.77 -2.00 -17.27
N GLY A 43 -3.65 -2.82 -16.22
CA GLY A 43 -2.37 -3.25 -15.67
C GLY A 43 -1.59 -2.16 -14.92
N PHE A 44 -2.18 -0.98 -14.69
CA PHE A 44 -1.53 0.08 -13.90
C PHE A 44 -1.16 -0.43 -12.51
N ARG A 45 0.09 -0.18 -12.10
CA ARG A 45 0.61 -0.52 -10.77
C ARG A 45 1.42 0.68 -10.26
N ASP A 46 1.14 1.11 -9.04
CA ASP A 46 1.87 2.20 -8.39
C ASP A 46 1.98 1.96 -6.89
N ILE A 47 3.08 2.39 -6.28
CA ILE A 47 3.32 2.22 -4.84
C ILE A 47 2.89 3.50 -4.15
N LEU A 48 1.79 3.46 -3.41
CA LEU A 48 1.26 4.62 -2.70
C LEU A 48 2.09 4.94 -1.46
N GLN A 49 2.50 3.91 -0.73
CA GLN A 49 3.20 4.07 0.53
C GLN A 49 4.05 2.86 0.83
N GLU A 50 5.26 3.11 1.33
CA GLU A 50 6.12 2.09 1.93
C GLU A 50 6.35 2.43 3.40
N LEU A 51 6.09 1.46 4.27
CA LEU A 51 6.37 1.55 5.70
C LEU A 51 7.49 0.58 6.02
N THR A 52 8.55 1.06 6.66
CA THR A 52 9.59 0.21 7.21
C THR A 52 9.53 0.26 8.73
N VAL A 53 9.22 -0.87 9.35
CA VAL A 53 9.08 -1.04 10.78
C VAL A 53 10.30 -1.78 11.30
N PHE A 54 11.03 -1.15 12.21
CA PHE A 54 12.22 -1.70 12.85
C PHE A 54 11.90 -1.95 14.32
N ARG A 55 12.25 -3.14 14.81
CA ARG A 55 12.28 -3.39 16.25
C ARG A 55 13.67 -3.02 16.77
N THR A 56 13.72 -2.13 17.74
CA THR A 56 14.94 -1.69 18.42
C THR A 56 14.88 -2.09 19.89
N SER A 57 16.02 -2.07 20.58
CA SER A 57 16.08 -2.33 22.04
C SER A 57 15.25 -1.34 22.86
N SER A 58 14.98 -0.15 22.31
CA SER A 58 14.22 0.93 22.94
C SER A 58 12.76 1.03 22.47
N GLY A 59 12.29 0.12 21.61
CA GLY A 59 10.91 0.10 21.12
C GLY A 59 10.78 -0.13 19.61
N ILE A 60 9.65 0.29 19.04
CA ILE A 60 9.37 0.16 17.60
C ILE A 60 9.61 1.50 16.91
N ARG A 61 10.43 1.51 15.86
CA ARG A 61 10.60 2.68 14.98
C ARG A 61 9.91 2.41 13.66
N VAL A 62 9.08 3.34 13.20
CA VAL A 62 8.42 3.28 11.90
C VAL A 62 8.98 4.39 11.02
N ARG A 63 9.50 4.02 9.85
CA ARG A 63 9.87 4.98 8.79
C ARG A 63 8.80 4.94 7.73
N VAL A 64 8.26 6.11 7.40
CA VAL A 64 7.31 6.27 6.30
C VAL A 64 8.08 6.79 5.09
N GLY A 65 8.12 5.98 4.03
CA GLY A 65 8.56 6.41 2.71
C GLY A 65 7.35 6.70 1.83
N THR A 66 7.13 7.97 1.49
CA THR A 66 6.23 8.33 0.39
C THR A 66 7.01 8.25 -0.91
N LEU A 67 6.72 7.25 -1.72
CA LEU A 67 7.18 7.14 -3.11
C LEU A 67 6.07 7.69 -4.03
N GLY A 68 5.64 8.92 -3.79
CA GLY A 68 4.77 9.68 -4.68
C GLY A 68 5.62 10.68 -5.46
N ARG A 69 5.50 10.66 -6.80
CA ARG A 69 6.16 11.58 -7.73
C ARG A 69 6.02 13.05 -7.38
#